data_AF-A0A6N9RLE3-F1
#
_entry.id   AF-A0A6N9RLE3-F1
#
_cell.length_a   1.000
_cell.length_b   1.000
_cell.length_c   1.000
_cell.angle_alpha   90.00
_cell.angle_beta   90.00
_cell.angle_gamma   90.00
#
_symmetry.space_group_name_H-M   'P 1'
#
loop_
_entity.id
_entity.type
_entity.pdbx_description
1 polymer ?
#
loop_
_entity_poly.entity_id
_entity_poly.type
_entity_poly.pdbx_seq_one_letter_code
_entity_poly.pdbx_strand_id
1 'polypeptide(L)'
;MRPSALFGFWGVSTIMSEFLHFVMAPEALETNLAPLFLELIRKNSKLEPSTPLYRITDFFSLAQTLSERRLWMTRVSTYPDQNEGVDRLVKTLYASARGEGCGGFGAHDEFSAAKMVHAERNCRFVSCWSKNPESHAMWSMYSPDQASVKVQTSVGKLQELCALALAEQWSQYYYRDRG
;
A
#
# COMPACT_ATOMS: atom_id res chain seq x y z
N MET A 1 -11.69 25.89 -6.22
CA MET A 1 -11.02 24.95 -7.16
C MET A 1 -10.12 24.04 -6.35
N ARG A 2 -10.45 22.74 -6.23
CA ARG A 2 -9.58 21.76 -5.55
C ARG A 2 -8.52 21.29 -6.55
N PRO A 3 -7.22 21.32 -6.23
CA PRO A 3 -6.21 20.77 -7.13
C PRO A 3 -6.30 19.25 -7.12
N SER A 4 -6.41 18.66 -8.31
CA SER A 4 -6.32 17.22 -8.55
C SER A 4 -4.88 16.74 -8.27
N ALA A 5 -4.62 16.32 -7.04
CA ALA A 5 -3.42 15.58 -6.72
C ALA A 5 -3.58 14.14 -7.26
N LEU A 6 -2.70 13.77 -8.19
CA LEU A 6 -2.54 12.39 -8.64
C LEU A 6 -1.94 11.57 -7.48
N PHE A 7 -2.81 11.05 -6.61
CA PHE A 7 -2.42 10.12 -5.55
C PHE A 7 -2.18 8.73 -6.15
N GLY A 8 -0.92 8.32 -6.19
CA GLY A 8 -0.56 6.91 -6.42
C GLY A 8 -0.76 6.14 -5.12
N PHE A 9 -1.86 5.38 -5.02
CA PHE A 9 -2.16 4.55 -3.86
C PHE A 9 -1.43 3.21 -3.96
N TRP A 10 -0.50 2.96 -3.04
CA TRP A 10 0.18 1.68 -2.89
C TRP A 10 -0.16 1.10 -1.52
N GLY A 11 -1.04 0.10 -1.50
CA GLY A 11 -1.46 -0.58 -0.27
C GLY A 11 -0.86 -1.97 -0.18
N VAL A 12 -0.13 -2.25 0.90
CA VAL A 12 0.47 -3.55 1.25
C VAL A 12 -0.57 -4.68 1.27
N SER A 13 -1.82 -4.36 1.64
CA SER A 13 -2.95 -5.31 1.70
C SER A 13 -3.36 -5.91 0.35
N THR A 14 -3.20 -5.16 -0.76
CA THR A 14 -3.60 -5.62 -2.10
C THR A 14 -2.79 -6.83 -2.54
N ILE A 15 -1.50 -6.85 -2.20
CA ILE A 15 -0.57 -7.89 -2.63
C ILE A 15 -0.85 -9.18 -1.84
N MET A 16 -1.15 -9.09 -0.55
CA MET A 16 -1.49 -10.28 0.26
C MET A 16 -2.80 -10.94 -0.18
N SER A 17 -3.81 -10.16 -0.59
CA SER A 17 -5.08 -10.69 -1.10
C SER A 17 -4.92 -11.40 -2.45
N GLU A 18 -4.08 -10.89 -3.35
CA GLU A 18 -3.79 -11.56 -4.64
C GLU A 18 -2.92 -12.82 -4.43
N PHE A 19 -2.04 -12.82 -3.43
CA PHE A 19 -1.19 -13.97 -3.10
C PHE A 19 -1.96 -15.15 -2.50
N LEU A 20 -3.03 -14.91 -1.73
CA LEU A 20 -3.91 -15.95 -1.21
C LEU A 20 -4.59 -16.79 -2.33
N HIS A 21 -4.66 -16.25 -3.56
CA HIS A 21 -5.18 -16.98 -4.72
C HIS A 21 -4.11 -17.79 -5.46
N PHE A 22 -2.83 -17.59 -5.17
CA PHE A 22 -1.73 -18.33 -5.78
C PHE A 22 -1.29 -19.44 -4.81
N VAL A 23 -1.86 -20.64 -4.99
CA VAL A 23 -1.41 -21.86 -4.29
C VAL A 23 0.03 -22.13 -4.73
N MET A 24 1.00 -21.68 -3.95
CA MET A 24 2.41 -21.99 -4.19
C MET A 24 2.67 -23.45 -3.85
N ALA A 25 3.32 -24.16 -4.78
CA ALA A 25 3.88 -25.46 -4.48
C ALA A 25 4.86 -25.34 -3.29
N PRO A 26 4.85 -26.29 -2.34
CA PRO A 26 5.64 -26.22 -1.10
C PRO A 26 7.15 -26.06 -1.32
N GLU A 27 7.66 -26.44 -2.50
CA GLU A 27 9.06 -26.34 -2.89
C GLU A 27 9.54 -24.88 -3.09
N ALA A 28 8.64 -23.95 -3.42
CA ALA A 28 8.96 -22.54 -3.59
C ALA A 28 8.98 -21.75 -2.27
N LEU A 29 8.60 -22.37 -1.15
CA LEU A 29 8.60 -21.75 0.18
C LEU A 29 9.96 -21.76 0.87
N GLU A 30 10.91 -22.57 0.39
CA GLU A 30 12.28 -22.63 0.93
C GLU A 30 13.18 -21.48 0.41
N THR A 31 12.69 -20.71 -0.57
CA THR A 31 13.41 -19.56 -1.14
C THR A 31 12.88 -18.24 -0.59
N ASN A 32 13.78 -17.24 -0.53
CA ASN A 32 13.44 -15.86 -0.17
C ASN A 32 12.26 -15.39 -1.03
N LEU A 33 11.11 -15.07 -0.42
CA LEU A 33 9.88 -14.65 -1.11
C LEU A 33 9.95 -13.22 -1.66
N ALA A 34 10.96 -12.43 -1.29
CA ALA A 34 11.08 -11.04 -1.69
C ALA A 34 11.12 -10.81 -3.21
N PRO A 35 11.83 -11.60 -4.05
CA PRO A 35 11.81 -11.45 -5.50
C PRO A 35 10.40 -11.64 -6.09
N LEU A 36 9.64 -12.60 -5.56
CA LEU A 36 8.28 -12.87 -6.01
C LEU A 36 7.34 -11.71 -5.67
N PHE A 37 7.40 -11.19 -4.44
CA PHE A 37 6.64 -9.99 -4.07
C PHE A 37 7.05 -8.78 -4.90
N LEU A 38 8.35 -8.62 -5.20
CA LEU A 38 8.85 -7.53 -6.03
C LEU A 38 8.30 -7.61 -7.47
N GLU A 39 8.28 -8.79 -8.07
CA GLU A 39 7.68 -9.00 -9.39
C GLU A 39 6.19 -8.65 -9.41
N LEU A 40 5.43 -9.08 -8.42
CA LEU A 40 4.01 -8.71 -8.31
C LEU A 40 3.80 -7.21 -8.16
N ILE A 41 4.58 -6.57 -7.29
CA ILE A 41 4.53 -5.11 -7.11
C ILE A 41 4.84 -4.39 -8.42
N ARG A 42 5.86 -4.85 -9.16
CA ARG A 42 6.26 -4.27 -10.45
C ARG A 42 5.20 -4.46 -11.52
N LYS A 43 4.61 -5.66 -11.61
CA LYS A 43 3.53 -5.96 -12.57
C LYS A 43 2.31 -5.06 -12.38
N ASN A 44 2.00 -4.72 -11.13
CA ASN A 44 0.90 -3.83 -10.78
C ASN A 44 1.29 -2.33 -10.84
N SER A 45 2.55 -2.01 -11.18
CA SER A 45 3.04 -0.64 -11.31
C SER A 45 2.77 -0.04 -12.67
N LYS A 46 2.38 1.24 -12.67
CA LYS A 46 2.37 2.09 -13.87
C LYS A 46 3.57 3.05 -13.93
N LEU A 47 4.47 2.98 -12.96
CA LEU A 47 5.62 3.86 -12.84
C LEU A 47 6.92 3.09 -13.04
N GLU A 48 7.84 3.69 -13.78
CA GLU A 48 9.18 3.16 -14.02
C GLU A 48 10.01 3.13 -12.73
N PRO A 49 10.83 2.08 -12.47
CA PRO A 49 11.62 1.96 -11.25
C PRO A 49 12.58 3.13 -10.99
N SER A 50 13.07 3.78 -12.06
CA SER A 50 13.96 4.94 -11.99
C SER A 50 13.24 6.25 -11.67
N THR A 51 11.91 6.28 -11.70
CA THR A 51 11.12 7.50 -11.46
C THR A 51 11.40 8.05 -10.07
N PRO A 52 11.80 9.33 -9.94
CA PRO A 52 12.00 9.95 -8.64
C PRO A 52 10.66 10.21 -7.96
N LEU A 53 10.64 10.00 -6.65
CA LEU A 53 9.51 10.26 -5.78
C LEU A 53 9.94 11.13 -4.60
N TYR A 54 9.04 12.03 -4.22
CA TYR A 54 9.27 13.03 -3.20
C TYR A 54 8.23 12.91 -2.09
N ARG A 55 8.67 13.06 -0.85
CA ARG A 55 7.81 13.16 0.33
C ARG A 55 8.27 14.34 1.18
N ILE A 56 7.30 15.13 1.64
CA ILE A 56 7.52 16.14 2.68
C ILE A 56 7.13 15.51 4.01
N THR A 57 7.99 15.62 5.01
CA THR A 57 7.79 15.07 6.35
C THR A 57 8.52 15.96 7.35
N ASP A 58 8.10 15.97 8.61
CA ASP A 58 8.85 16.69 9.65
C ASP A 58 10.24 16.07 9.87
N PHE A 59 11.19 16.89 10.32
CA PHE A 59 12.58 16.48 10.52
C PHE A 59 12.71 15.29 11.48
N PHE A 60 11.91 15.23 12.55
CA PHE A 60 12.01 14.19 13.58
C PHE A 60 11.55 12.84 13.05
N SER A 61 10.44 12.80 12.29
CA SER A 61 9.98 11.61 11.58
C SER A 61 11.04 11.09 10.60
N LEU A 62 11.74 11.99 9.88
CA LEU A 62 12.85 11.55 9.02
C LEU A 62 14.00 10.97 9.85
N ALA A 63 14.41 11.66 10.92
CA ALA A 63 15.49 11.21 11.79
C ALA A 63 15.18 9.81 12.36
N GLN A 64 13.95 9.58 12.80
CA GLN A 64 13.48 8.29 13.29
C GLN A 64 13.48 7.22 12.20
N THR A 65 12.98 7.54 10.99
CA THR A 65 13.04 6.59 9.86
C THR A 65 14.48 6.19 9.53
N LEU A 66 15.43 7.12 9.60
CA LEU A 66 16.85 6.83 9.34
C LEU A 66 17.50 6.03 10.46
N SER A 67 17.20 6.34 11.73
CA SER A 67 17.77 5.64 12.87
C SER A 67 17.23 4.21 13.02
N GLU A 68 15.92 4.04 12.87
CA GLU A 68 15.25 2.75 13.03
C GLU A 68 15.25 1.92 11.75
N ARG A 69 15.55 2.53 10.60
CA ARG A 69 15.44 1.92 9.26
C ARG A 69 14.02 1.42 8.97
N ARG A 70 13.01 2.14 9.46
CA ARG A 70 11.59 1.81 9.32
C ARG A 70 10.84 2.93 8.63
N LEU A 71 10.08 2.57 7.60
CA LEU A 71 9.21 3.52 6.91
C LEU A 71 7.84 3.58 7.60
N TRP A 72 7.44 4.78 8.01
CA TRP A 72 6.12 5.01 8.57
C TRP A 72 5.03 4.97 7.49
N MET A 73 3.99 4.19 7.78
CA MET A 73 2.75 4.12 7.02
C MET A 73 1.55 4.35 7.94
N THR A 74 0.50 4.97 7.42
CA THR A 74 -0.72 5.25 8.16
C THR A 74 -1.79 4.23 7.77
N ARG A 75 -2.49 3.67 8.76
CA ARG A 75 -3.61 2.75 8.51
C ARG A 75 -4.82 3.54 8.02
N VAL A 76 -5.48 3.08 6.96
CA VAL A 76 -6.62 3.79 6.35
C VAL A 76 -7.76 4.01 7.34
N SER A 77 -7.98 3.08 8.27
CA SER A 77 -9.04 3.23 9.28
C SER A 77 -8.87 4.43 10.21
N THR A 78 -7.69 5.04 10.29
CA THR A 78 -7.46 6.25 11.10
C THR A 78 -7.79 7.54 10.34
N TYR A 79 -8.15 7.46 9.06
CA TYR A 79 -8.49 8.64 8.27
C TYR A 79 -9.87 9.17 8.67
N PRO A 80 -10.05 10.50 8.74
CA PRO A 80 -11.33 11.11 9.07
C PRO A 80 -12.40 10.86 7.99
N ASP A 81 -11.98 10.67 6.73
CA ASP A 81 -12.89 10.29 5.65
C ASP A 81 -13.26 8.79 5.77
N GLN A 82 -14.54 8.53 6.02
CA GLN A 82 -15.09 7.19 6.11
C GLN A 82 -15.21 6.50 4.75
N ASN A 83 -15.20 7.27 3.65
CA ASN A 83 -15.28 6.75 2.29
C ASN A 83 -13.91 6.35 1.71
N GLU A 84 -12.81 6.65 2.42
CA GLU A 84 -11.47 6.22 2.03
C GLU A 84 -11.40 4.67 2.00
N GLY A 85 -10.99 4.12 0.85
CA GLY A 85 -10.91 2.67 0.61
C GLY A 85 -12.18 2.01 0.01
N VAL A 86 -13.26 2.76 -0.20
CA VAL A 86 -14.49 2.24 -0.82
C VAL A 86 -14.31 1.93 -2.32
N ASP A 87 -13.32 2.53 -2.98
CA ASP A 87 -13.05 2.34 -4.41
C ASP A 87 -12.85 0.87 -4.80
N ARG A 88 -12.25 0.07 -3.91
CA ARG A 88 -12.04 -1.36 -4.14
C ARG A 88 -13.34 -2.14 -4.10
N LEU A 89 -14.22 -1.86 -3.12
CA LEU A 89 -15.55 -2.46 -3.07
C LEU A 89 -16.30 -2.16 -4.37
N VAL A 90 -16.27 -0.91 -4.84
CA VAL A 90 -16.94 -0.51 -6.08
C VAL A 90 -16.34 -1.25 -7.29
N LYS A 91 -15.01 -1.36 -7.39
CA LYS A 91 -14.36 -2.12 -8.47
C LYS A 91 -14.73 -3.60 -8.45
N THR A 92 -14.76 -4.22 -7.27
CA THR A 92 -15.16 -5.62 -7.10
C THR A 92 -16.61 -5.81 -7.52
N LEU A 93 -17.52 -4.96 -7.05
CA LEU A 93 -18.94 -4.99 -7.45
C LEU A 93 -19.10 -4.82 -8.97
N TYR A 94 -18.33 -3.91 -9.58
CA TYR A 94 -18.39 -3.68 -11.02
C TYR A 94 -17.86 -4.86 -11.84
N ALA A 95 -16.76 -5.50 -11.40
CA ALA A 95 -16.23 -6.71 -12.03
C ALA A 95 -17.21 -7.89 -11.89
N SER A 96 -17.83 -8.06 -10.71
CA SER A 96 -18.86 -9.06 -10.48
C SER A 96 -20.08 -8.86 -11.37
N ALA A 97 -20.55 -7.62 -11.54
CA ALA A 97 -21.68 -7.30 -12.41
C ALA A 97 -21.40 -7.61 -13.90
N ARG A 98 -20.13 -7.63 -14.31
CA ARG A 98 -19.71 -7.96 -15.68
C ARG A 98 -19.40 -9.45 -15.89
N GLY A 99 -19.52 -10.28 -14.85
CA GLY A 99 -19.11 -11.68 -14.90
C GLY A 99 -17.59 -11.86 -15.05
N GLU A 100 -16.80 -10.83 -14.78
CA GLU A 100 -15.33 -10.82 -14.87
C GLU A 100 -14.66 -11.27 -13.55
N GLY A 101 -15.45 -11.53 -12.50
CA GLY A 101 -14.98 -11.97 -11.19
C GLY A 101 -15.18 -13.47 -10.94
N CYS A 102 -14.35 -14.06 -10.07
CA CYS A 102 -14.57 -15.41 -9.55
C CYS A 102 -15.89 -15.45 -8.78
N GLY A 103 -16.92 -16.10 -9.35
CA GLY A 103 -18.23 -16.23 -8.70
C GLY A 103 -18.09 -16.86 -7.31
N GLY A 104 -18.59 -16.17 -6.28
CA GLY A 104 -18.74 -16.70 -4.92
C GLY A 104 -18.16 -15.87 -3.78
N PHE A 105 -17.33 -14.86 -4.04
CA PHE A 105 -16.80 -13.95 -3.01
C PHE A 105 -17.04 -12.49 -3.40
N GLY A 106 -18.11 -11.89 -2.87
CA GLY A 106 -18.44 -10.49 -3.08
C GLY A 106 -19.44 -9.99 -2.05
N ALA A 107 -19.61 -8.68 -1.98
CA ALA A 107 -20.68 -8.09 -1.18
C ALA A 107 -22.02 -8.37 -1.89
N HIS A 108 -22.87 -9.18 -1.27
CA HIS A 108 -24.18 -9.57 -1.80
C HIS A 108 -25.33 -8.86 -1.09
N ASP A 109 -25.03 -8.22 0.03
CA ASP A 109 -25.93 -7.44 0.86
C ASP A 109 -25.16 -6.31 1.55
N GLU A 110 -25.87 -5.45 2.27
CA GLU A 110 -25.28 -4.32 2.99
C GLU A 110 -24.30 -4.77 4.08
N PHE A 111 -24.58 -5.88 4.77
CA PHE A 111 -23.75 -6.38 5.85
C PHE A 111 -22.38 -6.88 5.36
N SER A 112 -22.38 -7.67 4.29
CA SER A 112 -21.17 -8.16 3.62
C SER A 112 -20.38 -7.02 2.99
N ALA A 113 -21.05 -6.02 2.41
CA ALA A 113 -20.41 -4.79 1.94
C ALA A 113 -19.70 -4.04 3.08
N ALA A 114 -20.40 -3.83 4.20
CA ALA A 114 -19.84 -3.14 5.37
C ALA A 114 -18.66 -3.91 5.95
N LYS A 115 -18.74 -5.25 6.03
CA LYS A 115 -17.64 -6.11 6.48
C LYS A 115 -16.42 -6.00 5.57
N MET A 116 -16.61 -5.98 4.25
CA MET A 116 -15.53 -5.82 3.28
C MET A 116 -14.84 -4.45 3.40
N VAL A 117 -15.61 -3.36 3.49
CA VAL A 117 -15.05 -2.01 3.69
C VAL A 117 -14.31 -1.92 5.01
N HIS A 118 -14.87 -2.50 6.08
CA HIS A 118 -14.23 -2.53 7.38
C HIS A 118 -12.90 -3.30 7.33
N ALA A 119 -12.85 -4.45 6.67
CA ALA A 119 -11.63 -5.22 6.49
C ALA A 119 -10.59 -4.44 5.67
N GLU A 120 -10.99 -3.85 4.54
CA GLU A 120 -10.12 -3.05 3.68
C GLU A 120 -9.50 -1.88 4.46
N ARG A 121 -10.31 -1.15 5.23
CA ARG A 121 -9.82 -0.01 6.02
C ARG A 121 -8.85 -0.42 7.13
N ASN A 122 -9.03 -1.59 7.74
CA ASN A 122 -8.19 -2.06 8.85
C ASN A 122 -6.94 -2.82 8.42
N CYS A 123 -6.93 -3.37 7.21
CA CYS A 123 -5.77 -4.11 6.70
C CYS A 123 -4.88 -3.26 5.79
N ARG A 124 -5.35 -2.06 5.38
CA ARG A 124 -4.61 -1.21 4.43
C ARG A 124 -3.80 -0.12 5.12
N PHE A 125 -2.55 -0.02 4.68
CA PHE A 125 -1.60 1.01 5.07
C PHE A 125 -1.21 1.85 3.86
N VAL A 126 -1.05 3.15 4.07
CA VAL A 126 -0.79 4.15 3.02
C VAL A 126 0.41 5.01 3.42
N SER A 127 1.24 5.34 2.42
CA SER A 127 2.32 6.32 2.54
C SER A 127 2.27 7.24 1.32
N CYS A 128 2.23 8.56 1.52
CA CYS A 128 2.05 9.52 0.44
C CYS A 128 3.40 9.93 -0.18
N TRP A 129 3.49 9.78 -1.50
CA TRP A 129 4.64 10.18 -2.31
C TRP A 129 4.16 10.91 -3.57
N SER A 130 4.93 11.90 -4.00
CA SER A 130 4.63 12.75 -5.15
C SER A 130 5.71 12.62 -6.23
N LYS A 131 5.32 12.67 -7.51
CA LYS A 131 6.27 12.87 -8.62
C LYS A 131 6.72 14.31 -8.77
N ASN A 132 5.92 15.25 -8.26
CA ASN A 132 6.24 16.66 -8.33
C ASN A 132 7.21 17.03 -7.20
N PRO A 133 8.43 17.50 -7.52
CA PRO A 133 9.42 17.91 -6.53
C PRO A 133 9.02 19.15 -5.72
N GLU A 134 8.15 20.00 -6.28
CA GLU A 134 7.72 21.25 -5.64
C GLU A 134 6.20 21.36 -5.63
N SER A 135 5.61 21.30 -4.44
CA SER A 135 4.18 21.47 -4.26
C SER A 135 3.93 22.38 -3.08
N HIS A 136 3.56 23.64 -3.37
CA HIS A 136 3.16 24.61 -2.35
C HIS A 136 2.06 24.05 -1.44
N ALA A 137 1.07 23.36 -2.01
CA ALA A 137 0.01 22.74 -1.24
C ALA A 137 0.56 21.70 -0.25
N MET A 138 1.52 20.86 -0.65
CA MET A 138 2.12 19.88 0.26
C MET A 138 2.97 20.54 1.34
N TRP A 139 3.73 21.59 1.01
CA TRP A 139 4.47 22.36 2.02
C TRP A 139 3.53 22.98 3.06
N SER A 140 2.41 23.57 2.63
CA SER A 140 1.41 24.14 3.54
C SER A 140 0.73 23.08 4.42
N MET A 141 0.48 21.88 3.90
CA MET A 141 -0.18 20.81 4.66
C MET A 141 0.76 20.08 5.62
N TYR A 142 2.01 19.83 5.21
CA TYR A 142 2.95 18.98 5.94
C TYR A 142 4.04 19.76 6.69
N SER A 143 4.10 21.09 6.56
CA SER A 143 5.06 21.96 7.26
C SER A 143 4.40 23.22 7.83
N PRO A 144 3.36 23.09 8.69
CA PRO A 144 2.71 24.25 9.28
C PRO A 144 3.66 25.09 10.17
N ASP A 145 4.69 24.45 10.73
CA ASP A 145 5.74 25.04 11.57
C ASP A 145 7.02 25.40 10.80
N GLN A 146 7.05 25.18 9.48
CA GLN A 146 8.22 25.38 8.63
C GLN A 146 9.45 24.52 9.01
N ALA A 147 9.25 23.42 9.75
CA ALA A 147 10.33 22.54 10.20
C ALA A 147 10.40 21.20 9.43
N SER A 148 9.76 21.14 8.26
CA SER A 148 9.71 19.91 7.46
C SER A 148 10.81 19.86 6.42
N VAL A 149 11.16 18.65 6.05
CA VAL A 149 12.20 18.33 5.08
C VAL A 149 11.58 17.60 3.90
N LYS A 150 12.22 17.78 2.73
CA LYS A 150 11.87 17.04 1.52
C LYS A 150 12.82 15.88 1.33
N VAL A 151 12.28 14.69 1.22
CA VAL A 151 13.01 13.44 0.99
C VAL A 151 12.78 13.00 -0.45
N GLN A 152 13.85 12.58 -1.13
CA GLN A 152 13.78 11.99 -2.46
C GLN A 152 14.15 10.51 -2.38
N THR A 153 13.39 9.68 -3.08
CA THR A 153 13.69 8.26 -3.35
C THR A 153 13.32 7.91 -4.80
N SER A 154 13.41 6.65 -5.19
CA SER A 154 12.87 6.15 -6.45
C SER A 154 11.77 5.12 -6.22
N VAL A 155 10.93 4.94 -7.24
CA VAL A 155 9.90 3.88 -7.25
C VAL A 155 10.53 2.52 -6.93
N GLY A 156 11.63 2.16 -7.61
CA GLY A 156 12.29 0.86 -7.42
C GLY A 156 12.71 0.60 -5.98
N LYS A 157 13.30 1.61 -5.31
CA LYS A 157 13.72 1.50 -3.90
C LYS A 157 12.53 1.26 -2.96
N LEU A 158 11.40 1.93 -3.20
CA LEU A 158 10.19 1.70 -2.41
C LEU A 158 9.57 0.33 -2.68
N GLN A 159 9.55 -0.11 -3.93
CA GLN A 159 9.04 -1.43 -4.30
C GLN A 159 9.85 -2.56 -3.65
N GLU A 160 11.18 -2.45 -3.66
CA GLU A 160 12.08 -3.39 -3.00
C GLU A 160 11.85 -3.43 -1.49
N LEU A 161 11.74 -2.27 -0.84
CA LEU A 161 11.45 -2.19 0.59
C LEU A 161 10.09 -2.83 0.95
N CYS A 162 9.05 -2.55 0.16
CA CYS A 162 7.75 -3.19 0.36
C CYS A 162 7.80 -4.71 0.16
N ALA A 163 8.55 -5.19 -0.84
CA ALA A 163 8.70 -6.62 -1.11
C ALA A 163 9.41 -7.34 0.05
N LEU A 164 10.46 -6.73 0.60
CA LEU A 164 11.17 -7.25 1.78
C LEU A 164 10.25 -7.30 3.00
N ALA A 165 9.50 -6.22 3.27
CA ALA A 165 8.58 -6.18 4.40
C ALA A 165 7.46 -7.23 4.29
N LEU A 166 6.95 -7.47 3.09
CA LEU A 166 5.95 -8.52 2.83
C LEU A 166 6.54 -9.92 3.03
N ALA A 167 7.75 -10.17 2.55
CA ALA A 167 8.44 -11.44 2.74
C ALA A 167 8.65 -11.74 4.23
N GLU A 168 9.13 -10.75 5.00
CA GLU A 168 9.33 -10.88 6.44
C GLU A 168 8.01 -11.18 7.17
N GLN A 169 6.96 -10.42 6.88
CA GLN A 169 5.64 -10.63 7.48
C GLN A 169 5.07 -12.01 7.16
N TRP A 170 5.24 -12.47 5.92
CA TRP A 170 4.78 -13.79 5.51
C TRP A 170 5.52 -14.92 6.22
N SER A 171 6.85 -14.82 6.32
CA SER A 171 7.66 -15.78 7.07
C SER A 171 7.23 -15.85 8.54
N GLN A 172 7.02 -14.70 9.19
CA GLN A 172 6.56 -14.67 10.58
C GLN A 172 5.19 -15.35 10.77
N TYR A 173 4.26 -15.16 9.83
CA TYR A 173 2.95 -15.81 9.88
C TYR A 173 3.07 -17.34 9.72
N TYR A 174 3.78 -17.79 8.68
CA TYR A 174 3.88 -19.22 8.34
C TYR A 174 4.60 -20.06 9.41
N TYR A 175 5.64 -19.51 10.05
CA TYR A 175 6.40 -20.25 11.07
C TYR A 175 5.75 -20.16 12.46
N ARG A 176 4.85 -19.22 12.70
CA ARG A 176 4.10 -19.10 13.95
C ARG A 176 2.99 -20.15 14.09
N ASP A 177 2.41 -20.61 12.98
CA ASP A 177 1.34 -21.63 12.98
C ASP A 177 1.87 -23.08 13.01
N ARG A 178 3.19 -23.28 13.07
CA ARG A 178 3.84 -24.61 13.12
C ARG A 178 4.56 -24.93 14.45
N GLY A 179 4.53 -24.04 15.43
CA GLY A 179 5.11 -24.23 16.77
C GLY A 179 4.04 -24.20 17.85
#